data_AF-A0A7S0WYJ3-F1
#
_entry.id   AF-A0A7S0WYJ3-F1
#
_cell.length_a   1.000
_cell.length_b   1.000
_cell.length_c   1.000
_cell.angle_alpha   90.00
_cell.angle_beta   90.00
_cell.angle_gamma   90.00
#
_symmetry.space_group_name_H-M   'P 1'
#
loop_
_entity.id
_entity.type
_entity.pdbx_description
1 polymer ?
#
loop_
_entity_poly.entity_id
_entity_poly.type
_entity_poly.pdbx_seq_one_letter_code
_entity_poly.pdbx_strand_id
1 'polypeptide(L)'
;MDRTQKRQKREDGADIVAAAMARMESAAVVAGFIPSSTFTGARPGYVFKKGISGVGYYPDKIEQEKLANKASQQSAQQVVPKKKAEPLDAQKLLEEAEREHASEADAQVEVLDVRGMKRLILSFEKKLRDNMEARMKHADTPDKFLESEVDLDEEVRKLHALATAPKLYPELVRLNAHASILNLLSHENPDIAVDTVEVLHELTSSDVMEDCEEEALILVDALLESNVLELLVTNLSRFDEKNPEEASAVFNTLGIIENMMEVKKEVGEAALTRTKLLRWLLSRIKPREFDSNKFYAAEMLSILMQGNEPNQKKLGEANGVDALLQAAAMYKGREPQTTDEEEMVANLFDAMCWVVMHGENKEKFVQAEGIELMLLIMKNKRFARLSALKTLDFALTRCPAGCERFVDVLGLKSAFAAFMGRVNKTTKRKLTPDEKEEEEQRSISLVASLFLGLSRGSRRDRLGSKFVEAEFEKLDRLMEMFLKYRAQVEAAERDYKAECAEEELDEDEDELFVQRSEAGLFTLQMVVLMMANVWSFAHAGMRGRVALLLKQHGLELAAARALLQEHCDTIGENDGADERERRQRRIQKLINGMYAEGEAPPPAAEEGGEEEEE
;
A
#
# COMPACT_ATOMS: atom_id res chain seq x y z
N MET A 1 20.02 -76.08 1.99
CA MET A 1 20.89 -74.90 1.80
C MET A 1 20.01 -73.66 1.79
N ASP A 2 20.03 -72.74 2.73
CA ASP A 2 20.56 -72.79 4.08
C ASP A 2 19.76 -71.76 4.92
N ARG A 3 18.93 -72.24 5.86
CA ARG A 3 18.18 -71.37 6.81
C ARG A 3 19.13 -70.65 7.77
N THR A 4 20.38 -71.09 7.82
CA THR A 4 21.46 -70.51 8.62
C THR A 4 21.98 -69.21 7.98
N GLN A 5 22.12 -69.13 6.64
CA GLN A 5 22.52 -67.89 5.95
C GLN A 5 21.49 -66.76 6.01
N LYS A 6 20.19 -67.05 6.13
CA LYS A 6 19.14 -66.03 6.24
C LYS A 6 18.97 -65.49 7.67
N ARG A 7 19.46 -66.24 8.66
CA ARG A 7 19.48 -65.84 10.08
C ARG A 7 20.75 -65.05 10.40
N GLN A 8 21.88 -65.47 9.84
CA GLN A 8 23.16 -64.73 9.95
C GLN A 8 23.09 -63.35 9.28
N LYS A 9 22.45 -63.20 8.11
CA LYS A 9 22.20 -61.89 7.48
C LYS A 9 21.21 -60.97 8.24
N ARG A 10 20.43 -61.51 9.18
CA ARG A 10 19.51 -60.74 10.04
C ARG A 10 20.16 -60.38 11.38
N GLU A 11 21.04 -61.23 11.90
CA GLU A 11 21.85 -60.95 13.08
C GLU A 11 22.96 -59.93 12.76
N ASP A 12 23.67 -60.06 11.63
CA ASP A 12 24.66 -59.07 11.18
C ASP A 12 24.05 -57.70 10.87
N GLY A 13 22.80 -57.66 10.38
CA GLY A 13 22.07 -56.42 10.12
C GLY A 13 21.53 -55.75 11.40
N ALA A 14 21.17 -56.54 12.42
CA ALA A 14 20.75 -56.03 13.71
C ALA A 14 21.94 -55.51 14.54
N ASP A 15 23.11 -56.15 14.45
CA ASP A 15 24.33 -55.69 15.11
C ASP A 15 24.92 -54.43 14.45
N ILE A 16 24.76 -54.23 13.14
CA ILE A 16 25.15 -52.97 12.47
C ILE A 16 24.22 -51.82 12.86
N VAL A 17 22.91 -52.07 13.01
CA VAL A 17 21.95 -51.05 13.47
C VAL A 17 22.09 -50.78 14.97
N ALA A 18 22.38 -51.80 15.79
CA ALA A 18 22.67 -51.65 17.21
C ALA A 18 24.03 -50.97 17.45
N ALA A 19 25.05 -51.22 16.61
CA ALA A 19 26.32 -50.49 16.67
C ALA A 19 26.22 -49.07 16.12
N ALA A 20 25.31 -48.79 15.17
CA ALA A 20 24.99 -47.44 14.71
C ALA A 20 24.15 -46.67 15.74
N MET A 21 23.20 -47.33 16.41
CA MET A 21 22.42 -46.76 17.51
C MET A 21 23.28 -46.57 18.77
N ALA A 22 24.17 -47.49 19.11
CA ALA A 22 25.14 -47.34 20.20
C ALA A 22 26.22 -46.29 19.88
N ARG A 23 26.58 -46.08 18.59
CA ARG A 23 27.42 -44.94 18.15
C ARG A 23 26.67 -43.60 18.11
N MET A 24 25.34 -43.61 17.94
CA MET A 24 24.49 -42.43 18.10
C MET A 24 24.18 -42.13 19.57
N GLU A 25 24.05 -43.15 20.42
CA GLU A 25 23.85 -43.04 21.88
C GLU A 25 25.17 -42.70 22.61
N SER A 26 26.34 -43.12 22.10
CA SER A 26 27.64 -42.69 22.62
C SER A 26 28.05 -41.28 22.16
N ALA A 27 27.27 -40.64 21.28
CA ALA A 27 27.40 -39.23 20.92
C ALA A 27 26.33 -38.34 21.59
N ALA A 28 25.38 -38.95 22.30
CA ALA A 28 24.28 -38.28 23.01
C ALA A 28 24.58 -38.01 24.50
N VAL A 29 25.79 -38.34 24.96
CA VAL A 29 26.33 -37.71 26.17
C VAL A 29 26.75 -36.32 25.75
N VAL A 30 26.07 -35.30 26.30
CA VAL A 30 26.15 -33.86 26.00
C VAL A 30 25.13 -33.34 24.96
N ALA A 31 23.85 -33.18 25.34
CA ALA A 31 23.02 -32.11 24.78
C ALA A 31 21.77 -31.86 25.63
N GLY A 32 21.69 -30.68 26.27
CA GLY A 32 20.50 -30.20 26.99
C GLY A 32 19.32 -29.92 26.06
N PHE A 33 18.62 -30.96 25.61
CA PHE A 33 17.36 -30.84 24.87
C PHE A 33 16.17 -31.03 25.81
N ILE A 34 15.18 -30.13 25.73
CA ILE A 34 13.93 -30.20 26.52
C ILE A 34 12.75 -30.35 25.55
N PRO A 35 12.11 -31.52 25.46
CA PRO A 35 10.97 -31.71 24.57
C PRO A 35 9.78 -30.84 24.99
N SER A 36 9.15 -30.17 24.04
CA SER A 36 7.89 -29.45 24.27
C SER A 36 7.12 -29.31 22.96
N SER A 37 5.83 -29.64 22.97
CA SER A 37 4.96 -29.64 21.79
C SER A 37 4.56 -28.23 21.34
N THR A 38 4.60 -27.26 22.25
CA THR A 38 4.29 -25.84 22.00
C THR A 38 5.33 -24.95 22.70
N PHE A 39 5.44 -23.71 22.25
CA PHE A 39 6.30 -22.73 22.90
C PHE A 39 5.67 -22.28 24.23
N THR A 40 6.38 -22.45 25.34
CA THR A 40 5.91 -22.11 26.70
C THR A 40 6.66 -20.92 27.29
N GLY A 41 7.20 -20.04 26.45
CA GLY A 41 8.03 -18.89 26.85
C GLY A 41 9.52 -19.08 26.60
N ALA A 42 10.27 -17.96 26.57
CA ALA A 42 11.71 -17.96 26.35
C ALA A 42 12.45 -18.58 27.54
N ARG A 43 13.52 -19.35 27.27
CA ARG A 43 14.38 -19.96 28.29
C ARG A 43 15.82 -19.50 28.06
N PRO A 44 16.46 -18.83 29.03
CA PRO A 44 17.84 -18.37 28.87
C PRO A 44 18.79 -19.52 28.52
N GLY A 45 19.57 -19.36 27.46
CA GLY A 45 20.50 -20.37 26.95
C GLY A 45 19.87 -21.45 26.06
N TYR A 46 18.60 -21.30 25.65
CA TYR A 46 17.87 -22.29 24.85
C TYR A 46 16.97 -21.66 23.77
N VAL A 47 16.96 -22.28 22.58
CA VAL A 47 16.10 -21.92 21.44
C VAL A 47 15.06 -23.01 21.18
N PHE A 48 13.78 -22.61 21.10
CA PHE A 48 12.70 -23.52 20.76
C PHE A 48 12.62 -23.76 19.25
N LYS A 49 12.80 -25.01 18.81
CA LYS A 49 12.76 -25.39 17.39
C LYS A 49 12.41 -26.86 17.18
N LYS A 50 12.15 -27.25 15.93
CA LYS A 50 12.07 -28.66 15.52
C LYS A 50 13.45 -29.12 15.07
N GLY A 51 14.11 -29.96 15.88
CA GLY A 51 15.44 -30.49 15.58
C GLY A 51 15.46 -32.02 15.52
N ILE A 52 16.68 -32.58 15.52
CA ILE A 52 16.93 -34.03 15.40
C ILE A 52 16.28 -34.87 16.50
N SER A 53 16.06 -34.28 17.69
CA SER A 53 15.46 -34.95 18.86
C SER A 53 13.97 -34.66 19.01
N GLY A 54 13.34 -34.01 18.03
CA GLY A 54 11.93 -33.60 18.05
C GLY A 54 11.73 -32.09 18.26
N VAL A 55 10.47 -31.69 18.47
CA VAL A 55 10.11 -30.30 18.78
C VAL A 55 10.38 -30.04 20.26
N GLY A 56 11.11 -28.97 20.57
CA GLY A 56 11.49 -28.62 21.93
C GLY A 56 12.55 -27.54 21.99
N TYR A 57 13.04 -27.27 23.20
CA TYR A 57 14.12 -26.32 23.46
C TYR A 57 15.47 -27.01 23.29
N TYR A 58 16.32 -26.46 22.42
CA TYR A 58 17.70 -26.88 22.20
C TYR A 58 18.66 -25.87 22.83
N PRO A 59 19.84 -26.27 23.33
CA PRO A 59 20.78 -25.32 23.89
C PRO A 59 21.29 -24.38 22.81
N ASP A 60 21.25 -23.08 23.10
CA ASP A 60 21.78 -22.05 22.22
C ASP A 60 23.29 -21.91 22.45
N LYS A 61 24.08 -22.41 21.50
CA LYS A 61 25.55 -22.38 21.61
C LYS A 61 26.10 -20.95 21.61
N ILE A 62 25.45 -20.01 20.93
CA ILE A 62 25.89 -18.62 20.84
C ILE A 62 25.66 -17.92 22.18
N GLU A 63 24.52 -18.16 22.82
CA GLU A 63 24.21 -17.60 24.13
C GLU A 63 25.05 -18.26 25.24
N GLN A 64 25.32 -19.57 25.15
CA GLN A 64 26.21 -20.28 26.08
C GLN A 64 27.66 -19.80 25.99
N GLU A 65 28.16 -19.49 24.79
CA GLU A 65 29.48 -18.88 24.60
C GLU A 65 29.53 -17.45 25.16
N LYS A 66 28.46 -16.66 25.01
CA LYS A 66 28.33 -15.33 25.64
C LYS A 66 28.31 -15.40 27.18
N LEU A 67 27.59 -16.36 27.76
CA LEU A 67 27.53 -16.60 29.21
C LEU A 67 28.86 -17.13 29.78
N ALA A 68 29.55 -18.00 29.05
CA ALA A 68 30.88 -18.51 29.42
C ALA A 68 31.96 -17.42 29.35
N ASN A 69 31.88 -16.53 28.36
CA ASN A 69 32.77 -15.38 28.25
C ASN A 69 32.53 -14.33 29.35
N LYS A 70 31.27 -14.12 29.77
CA LYS A 70 30.94 -13.29 30.95
C LYS A 70 31.48 -13.88 32.26
N ALA A 71 31.43 -15.20 32.45
CA ALA A 71 31.96 -15.88 33.64
C ALA A 71 33.51 -15.90 33.68
N SER A 72 34.17 -15.91 32.52
CA SER A 72 35.63 -15.89 32.39
C SER A 72 36.25 -14.50 32.62
N GLN A 73 35.47 -13.43 32.42
CA GLN A 73 35.90 -12.05 32.70
C GLN A 73 35.78 -11.65 34.19
N GLN A 74 35.01 -12.39 35.00
CA GLN A 74 34.86 -12.14 36.44
C GLN A 74 35.86 -12.91 37.34
N SER A 75 36.73 -13.76 36.78
CA SER A 75 37.63 -14.63 37.55
C SER A 75 39.12 -14.22 37.56
N ALA A 76 39.44 -13.02 37.06
CA ALA A 76 40.81 -12.49 37.06
C ALA A 76 40.95 -11.21 37.90
N GLN A 77 40.63 -11.27 39.20
CA GLN A 77 41.11 -10.30 40.18
C GLN A 77 41.18 -10.91 41.59
N GLN A 78 42.40 -10.83 42.16
CA GLN A 78 42.77 -10.91 43.58
C GLN A 78 42.93 -12.29 44.27
N VAL A 79 44.22 -12.61 44.45
CA VAL A 79 44.80 -13.51 45.47
C VAL A 79 44.97 -12.72 46.79
N VAL A 80 44.82 -13.39 47.96
CA VAL A 80 45.32 -13.10 49.35
C VAL A 80 44.20 -13.27 50.42
N PRO A 81 44.48 -13.84 51.63
CA PRO A 81 43.63 -14.88 52.24
C PRO A 81 42.62 -14.43 53.31
N LYS A 82 41.62 -15.31 53.52
CA LYS A 82 40.49 -15.22 54.45
C LYS A 82 40.91 -15.04 55.94
N LYS A 83 40.36 -14.00 56.58
CA LYS A 83 40.01 -13.99 58.01
C LYS A 83 38.50 -13.73 58.17
N LYS A 84 37.93 -14.35 59.20
CA LYS A 84 36.49 -14.56 59.49
C LYS A 84 35.63 -13.29 59.40
N ALA A 85 34.45 -13.43 58.79
CA ALA A 85 33.40 -12.41 58.69
C ALA A 85 32.47 -12.43 59.93
N GLU A 86 32.13 -11.25 60.43
CA GLU A 86 30.88 -10.96 61.13
C GLU A 86 29.84 -10.47 60.10
N PRO A 87 28.53 -10.67 60.33
CA PRO A 87 27.51 -10.42 59.31
C PRO A 87 27.26 -8.91 59.15
N LEU A 88 27.46 -8.38 57.94
CA LEU A 88 27.02 -7.04 57.56
C LEU A 88 25.60 -7.11 57.01
N ASP A 89 24.80 -6.16 57.47
CA ASP A 89 23.36 -6.02 57.34
C ASP A 89 22.90 -5.88 55.88
N ALA A 90 22.14 -6.86 55.39
CA ALA A 90 21.62 -6.91 54.02
C ALA A 90 20.76 -5.69 53.67
N GLN A 91 20.26 -4.97 54.67
CA GLN A 91 19.44 -3.78 54.50
C GLN A 91 20.24 -2.55 54.06
N LYS A 92 21.52 -2.44 54.46
CA LYS A 92 22.40 -1.35 53.99
C LYS A 92 22.86 -1.55 52.55
N LEU A 93 23.06 -2.79 52.13
CA LEU A 93 23.39 -3.14 50.74
C LEU A 93 22.21 -2.91 49.80
N LEU A 94 20.97 -3.09 50.29
CA LEU A 94 19.78 -2.74 49.51
C LEU A 94 19.62 -1.22 49.38
N GLU A 95 19.85 -0.45 50.46
CA GLU A 95 19.83 1.03 50.39
C GLU A 95 20.94 1.62 49.52
N GLU A 96 22.13 1.01 49.48
CA GLU A 96 23.20 1.43 48.56
C GLU A 96 22.87 1.07 47.10
N ALA A 97 22.33 -0.13 46.84
CA ALA A 97 21.88 -0.52 45.50
C ALA A 97 20.68 0.31 45.02
N GLU A 98 19.78 0.72 45.92
CA GLU A 98 18.67 1.64 45.60
C GLU A 98 19.17 3.07 45.39
N ARG A 99 20.26 3.51 46.06
CA ARG A 99 20.90 4.81 45.79
C ARG A 99 21.71 4.80 44.48
N GLU A 100 22.38 3.70 44.16
CA GLU A 100 23.10 3.53 42.88
C GLU A 100 22.10 3.43 41.71
N HIS A 101 21.00 2.67 41.86
CA HIS A 101 19.93 2.65 40.86
C HIS A 101 19.11 3.96 40.79
N ALA A 102 18.94 4.69 41.89
CA ALA A 102 18.37 6.04 41.86
C ALA A 102 19.30 7.04 41.16
N SER A 103 20.62 6.83 41.16
CA SER A 103 21.57 7.68 40.42
C SER A 103 21.67 7.36 38.93
N GLU A 104 21.31 6.14 38.51
CA GLU A 104 21.20 5.75 37.09
C GLU A 104 19.80 6.04 36.50
N ALA A 105 18.76 6.07 37.34
CA ALA A 105 17.40 6.47 36.95
C ALA A 105 17.18 7.99 36.95
N ASP A 106 18.15 8.77 37.46
CA ASP A 106 18.16 10.24 37.44
C ASP A 106 19.16 10.79 36.39
N ALA A 107 19.48 9.98 35.37
CA ALA A 107 19.81 10.52 34.07
C ALA A 107 18.55 11.22 33.53
N GLN A 108 18.30 12.43 34.05
CA GLN A 108 17.49 13.42 33.37
C GLN A 108 17.90 13.36 31.91
N VAL A 109 16.98 12.98 31.04
CA VAL A 109 17.09 13.30 29.62
C VAL A 109 17.33 14.81 29.62
N GLU A 110 18.59 15.21 29.43
CA GLU A 110 18.98 16.60 29.51
C GLU A 110 18.29 17.26 28.31
N VAL A 111 17.09 17.80 28.54
CA VAL A 111 16.25 18.35 27.49
C VAL A 111 17.08 19.35 26.74
N LEU A 112 17.30 19.10 25.45
CA LEU A 112 18.17 19.92 24.63
C LEU A 112 17.65 21.35 24.64
N ASP A 113 18.43 22.27 25.21
CA ASP A 113 18.10 23.69 25.27
C ASP A 113 18.81 24.46 24.15
N VAL A 114 18.43 25.73 23.95
CA VAL A 114 19.00 26.60 22.92
C VAL A 114 20.54 26.69 23.01
N ARG A 115 21.10 26.67 24.22
CA ARG A 115 22.55 26.75 24.44
C ARG A 115 23.25 25.45 24.10
N GLY A 116 22.66 24.32 24.47
CA GLY A 116 23.07 22.97 24.11
C GLY A 116 23.09 22.81 22.60
N MET A 117 22.00 23.17 21.92
CA MET A 117 21.91 23.12 20.46
C MET A 117 22.98 23.97 19.78
N LYS A 118 23.23 25.20 20.24
CA LYS A 118 24.30 26.06 19.70
C LYS A 118 25.68 25.44 19.84
N ARG A 119 25.98 24.77 20.97
CA ARG A 119 27.25 24.07 21.18
C ARG A 119 27.37 22.86 20.25
N LEU A 120 26.30 22.08 20.13
CA LEU A 120 26.22 20.92 19.24
C LEU A 120 26.48 21.32 17.78
N ILE A 121 25.73 22.30 17.27
CA ILE A 121 25.90 22.83 15.90
C ILE A 121 27.32 23.39 15.70
N LEU A 122 27.85 24.15 16.65
CA LEU A 122 29.19 24.73 16.52
C LEU A 122 30.29 23.66 16.45
N SER A 123 30.13 22.58 17.21
CA SER A 123 31.04 21.42 17.21
C SER A 123 31.01 20.71 15.86
N PHE A 124 29.81 20.37 15.38
CA PHE A 124 29.57 19.82 14.05
C PHE A 124 30.20 20.67 12.94
N GLU A 125 29.88 21.96 12.90
CA GLU A 125 30.40 22.92 11.92
C GLU A 125 31.93 23.01 11.92
N LYS A 126 32.55 22.85 13.09
CA LYS A 126 34.01 22.82 13.20
C LYS A 126 34.58 21.57 12.57
N LYS A 127 34.05 20.39 12.91
CA LYS A 127 34.53 19.11 12.34
C LYS A 127 34.27 19.00 10.85
N LEU A 128 33.16 19.56 10.36
CA LEU A 128 32.88 19.67 8.93
C LEU A 128 33.98 20.46 8.21
N ARG A 129 34.35 21.64 8.73
CA ARG A 129 35.43 22.45 8.15
C ARG A 129 36.80 21.76 8.23
N ASP A 130 37.11 21.15 9.37
CA ASP A 130 38.37 20.44 9.57
C ASP A 130 38.51 19.29 8.56
N ASN A 131 37.43 18.53 8.33
CA ASN A 131 37.37 17.48 7.32
C ASN A 131 37.53 18.01 5.90
N MET A 132 36.79 19.06 5.53
CA MET A 132 36.90 19.68 4.21
C MET A 132 38.33 20.19 3.94
N GLU A 133 38.97 20.81 4.94
CA GLU A 133 40.35 21.27 4.83
C GLU A 133 41.34 20.11 4.68
N ALA A 134 41.17 19.02 5.44
CA ALA A 134 41.99 17.82 5.33
C ALA A 134 41.86 17.17 3.95
N ARG A 135 40.63 17.02 3.43
CA ARG A 135 40.35 16.49 2.09
C ARG A 135 40.93 17.38 0.98
N MET A 136 40.84 18.71 1.11
CA MET A 136 41.47 19.63 0.16
C MET A 136 43.01 19.55 0.17
N LYS A 137 43.62 19.40 1.35
CA LYS A 137 45.08 19.28 1.50
C LYS A 137 45.62 17.93 1.03
N HIS A 138 44.82 16.88 1.14
CA HIS A 138 45.26 15.50 0.98
C HIS A 138 44.36 14.69 0.02
N ALA A 139 43.88 15.34 -1.05
CA ALA A 139 42.89 14.77 -1.99
C ALA A 139 43.22 13.36 -2.49
N ASP A 140 44.48 13.09 -2.83
CA ASP A 140 44.91 11.79 -3.38
C ASP A 140 45.36 10.78 -2.28
N THR A 141 45.21 11.12 -1.00
CA THR A 141 45.69 10.29 0.13
C THR A 141 44.63 10.13 1.22
N PRO A 142 43.68 9.18 1.05
CA PRO A 142 42.59 8.95 2.00
C PRO A 142 43.01 8.71 3.45
N ASP A 143 44.11 7.99 3.66
CA ASP A 143 44.63 7.68 5.01
C ASP A 143 44.92 8.94 5.85
N LYS A 144 45.17 10.10 5.22
CA LYS A 144 45.51 11.34 5.93
C LYS A 144 44.31 12.14 6.41
N PHE A 145 43.11 11.87 5.88
CA PHE A 145 41.88 12.54 6.31
C PHE A 145 40.89 11.58 6.98
N LEU A 146 41.23 10.29 7.10
CA LEU A 146 40.40 9.28 7.76
C LEU A 146 40.02 9.67 9.20
N GLU A 147 40.97 10.15 10.01
CA GLU A 147 40.70 10.58 11.39
C GLU A 147 39.69 11.75 11.42
N SER A 148 39.81 12.70 10.48
CA SER A 148 38.84 13.79 10.35
C SER A 148 37.48 13.36 9.81
N GLU A 149 37.39 12.23 9.09
CA GLU A 149 36.11 11.64 8.67
C GLU A 149 35.41 10.96 9.85
N VAL A 150 36.13 10.16 10.64
CA VAL A 150 35.60 9.53 11.85
C VAL A 150 35.10 10.59 12.84
N ASP A 151 35.89 11.65 13.05
CA ASP A 151 35.49 12.76 13.91
C ASP A 151 34.22 13.48 13.40
N LEU A 152 34.07 13.65 12.09
CA LEU A 152 32.90 14.29 11.50
C LEU A 152 31.67 13.40 11.63
N ASP A 153 31.82 12.12 11.30
CA ASP A 153 30.81 11.08 11.39
C ASP A 153 30.26 10.95 12.83
N GLU A 154 31.13 10.96 13.85
CA GLU A 154 30.71 11.03 15.25
C GLU A 154 29.90 12.29 15.59
N GLU A 155 30.24 13.45 15.01
CA GLU A 155 29.46 14.68 15.22
C GLU A 155 28.12 14.66 14.48
N VAL A 156 28.04 14.02 13.30
CA VAL A 156 26.78 13.83 12.56
C VAL A 156 25.80 13.01 13.39
N ARG A 157 26.24 11.88 13.96
CA ARG A 157 25.38 11.06 14.83
C ARG A 157 24.87 11.81 16.06
N LYS A 158 25.66 12.73 16.62
CA LYS A 158 25.21 13.55 17.76
C LYS A 158 24.04 14.48 17.39
N LEU A 159 23.83 14.77 16.10
CA LEU A 159 22.71 15.58 15.63
C LEU A 159 21.35 14.91 15.78
N HIS A 160 21.27 13.60 16.00
CA HIS A 160 20.00 12.93 16.36
C HIS A 160 19.34 13.56 17.60
N ALA A 161 20.13 14.16 18.50
CA ALA A 161 19.58 14.88 19.64
C ALA A 161 18.62 16.02 19.24
N LEU A 162 18.76 16.59 18.04
CA LEU A 162 17.88 17.64 17.52
C LEU A 162 16.43 17.17 17.36
N ALA A 163 16.21 15.92 16.94
CA ALA A 163 14.86 15.35 16.76
C ALA A 163 14.08 15.28 18.08
N THR A 164 14.79 15.23 19.21
CA THR A 164 14.16 15.23 20.55
C THR A 164 13.68 16.61 21.01
N ALA A 165 13.97 17.68 20.26
CA ALA A 165 13.56 19.05 20.58
C ALA A 165 13.07 19.84 19.34
N PRO A 166 11.95 19.44 18.71
CA PRO A 166 11.44 20.09 17.48
C PRO A 166 11.16 21.58 17.63
N LYS A 167 10.80 22.02 18.86
CA LYS A 167 10.62 23.45 19.21
C LYS A 167 11.84 24.34 18.93
N LEU A 168 13.01 23.72 18.72
CA LEU A 168 14.25 24.43 18.39
C LEU A 168 14.53 24.50 16.89
N TYR A 169 13.72 23.88 16.02
CA TYR A 169 13.92 23.93 14.57
C TYR A 169 13.97 25.35 13.98
N PRO A 170 13.16 26.34 14.44
CA PRO A 170 13.30 27.71 13.96
C PRO A 170 14.70 28.29 14.23
N GLU A 171 15.30 27.93 15.36
CA GLU A 171 16.65 28.35 15.71
C GLU A 171 17.72 27.54 14.94
N LEU A 172 17.49 26.26 14.64
CA LEU A 172 18.31 25.44 13.72
C LEU A 172 18.37 26.07 12.32
N VAL A 173 17.20 26.52 11.82
CA VAL A 173 17.07 27.23 10.54
C VAL A 173 17.77 28.59 10.59
N ARG A 174 17.56 29.37 11.65
CA ARG A 174 18.22 30.68 11.85
C ARG A 174 19.75 30.58 11.91
N LEU A 175 20.29 29.46 12.40
CA LEU A 175 21.72 29.17 12.43
C LEU A 175 22.27 28.62 11.11
N ASN A 176 21.40 28.41 10.10
CA ASN A 176 21.73 27.82 8.80
C ASN A 176 22.34 26.40 8.88
N ALA A 177 22.08 25.68 9.98
CA ALA A 177 22.67 24.37 10.21
C ALA A 177 22.04 23.29 9.31
N HIS A 178 20.74 23.41 9.00
CA HIS A 178 20.04 22.54 8.04
C HIS A 178 20.75 22.47 6.68
N ALA A 179 21.22 23.61 6.16
CA ALA A 179 21.96 23.66 4.90
C ALA A 179 23.32 22.93 4.98
N SER A 180 24.04 23.08 6.10
CA SER A 180 25.30 22.36 6.33
C SER A 180 25.11 20.86 6.46
N ILE A 181 24.03 20.42 7.13
CA ILE A 181 23.63 19.01 7.20
C ILE A 181 23.33 18.49 5.79
N LEU A 182 22.51 19.20 5.00
CA LEU A 182 22.17 18.79 3.63
C LEU A 182 23.38 18.65 2.72
N ASN A 183 24.40 19.50 2.87
CA ASN A 183 25.62 19.40 2.07
C ASN A 183 26.36 18.07 2.26
N LEU A 184 26.20 17.41 3.42
CA LEU A 184 26.80 16.10 3.68
C LEU A 184 26.17 14.96 2.89
N LEU A 185 24.95 15.13 2.35
CA LEU A 185 24.39 14.15 1.42
C LEU A 185 25.33 13.95 0.21
N SER A 186 25.98 15.01 -0.26
CA SER A 186 26.92 14.93 -1.39
C SER A 186 28.33 14.49 -0.99
N HIS A 187 28.54 14.06 0.26
CA HIS A 187 29.86 13.63 0.73
C HIS A 187 30.34 12.38 -0.04
N GLU A 188 31.64 12.30 -0.30
CA GLU A 188 32.23 11.21 -1.10
C GLU A 188 32.25 9.88 -0.35
N ASN A 189 32.46 9.92 0.97
CA ASN A 189 32.29 8.75 1.84
C ASN A 189 30.78 8.47 2.02
N PRO A 190 30.27 7.31 1.57
CA PRO A 190 28.86 6.96 1.68
C PRO A 190 28.39 6.84 3.12
N ASP A 191 29.25 6.46 4.08
CA ASP A 191 28.87 6.28 5.48
C ASP A 191 28.36 7.59 6.10
N ILE A 192 29.07 8.70 5.84
CA ILE A 192 28.65 10.05 6.27
C ILE A 192 27.32 10.44 5.60
N ALA A 193 27.11 10.05 4.34
CA ALA A 193 25.87 10.34 3.64
C ALA A 193 24.70 9.49 4.19
N VAL A 194 24.94 8.23 4.57
CA VAL A 194 23.98 7.34 5.24
C VAL A 194 23.57 7.94 6.59
N ASP A 195 24.54 8.27 7.45
CA ASP A 195 24.27 8.88 8.76
C ASP A 195 23.53 10.22 8.63
N THR A 196 23.83 11.01 7.59
CA THR A 196 23.11 12.24 7.29
C THR A 196 21.65 11.98 6.90
N VAL A 197 21.38 10.95 6.10
CA VAL A 197 20.01 10.54 5.75
C VAL A 197 19.27 10.09 7.02
N GLU A 198 19.91 9.33 7.90
CA GLU A 198 19.30 8.90 9.17
C GLU A 198 18.94 10.11 10.06
N VAL A 199 19.84 11.09 10.19
CA VAL A 199 19.53 12.34 10.92
C VAL A 199 18.35 13.07 10.31
N LEU A 200 18.31 13.22 8.97
CA LEU A 200 17.19 13.89 8.30
C LEU A 200 15.88 13.13 8.45
N HIS A 201 15.92 11.80 8.42
CA HIS A 201 14.75 10.95 8.62
C HIS A 201 14.15 11.14 10.02
N GLU A 202 14.99 11.14 11.06
CA GLU A 202 14.54 11.40 12.44
C GLU A 202 14.01 12.83 12.60
N LEU A 203 14.70 13.82 12.02
CA LEU A 203 14.28 15.22 12.07
C LEU A 203 12.91 15.45 11.41
N THR A 204 12.59 14.63 10.43
CA THR A 204 11.34 14.70 9.66
C THR A 204 10.36 13.61 10.04
N SER A 205 10.55 12.86 11.13
CA SER A 205 9.66 11.77 11.52
C SER A 205 8.21 12.24 11.77
N SER A 206 7.23 11.39 11.45
CA SER A 206 5.79 11.67 11.65
C SER A 206 5.47 12.15 13.07
N ASP A 207 6.04 11.50 14.09
CA ASP A 207 5.86 11.90 15.51
C ASP A 207 6.28 13.36 15.76
N VAL A 208 7.38 13.79 15.13
CA VAL A 208 7.86 15.18 15.23
C VAL A 208 6.95 16.14 14.47
N MET A 209 6.44 15.73 13.31
CA MET A 209 5.60 16.56 12.46
C MET A 209 4.21 16.81 13.08
N GLU A 210 3.63 15.82 13.76
CA GLU A 210 2.30 15.94 14.40
C GLU A 210 2.33 16.78 15.68
N ASP A 211 3.36 16.65 16.52
CA ASP A 211 3.43 17.35 17.81
C ASP A 211 3.85 18.82 17.70
N CYS A 212 4.51 19.22 16.61
CA CYS A 212 5.11 20.55 16.41
C CYS A 212 4.95 21.04 14.96
N GLU A 213 3.71 21.09 14.46
CA GLU A 213 3.39 21.43 13.06
C GLU A 213 4.02 22.75 12.56
N GLU A 214 4.01 23.82 13.36
CA GLU A 214 4.58 25.12 12.95
C GLU A 214 6.10 25.04 12.77
N GLU A 215 6.80 24.40 13.71
CA GLU A 215 8.25 24.21 13.65
C GLU A 215 8.66 23.22 12.55
N ALA A 216 7.88 22.17 12.35
CA ALA A 216 8.00 21.23 11.25
C ALA A 216 7.90 21.96 9.89
N LEU A 217 6.88 22.79 9.72
CA LEU A 217 6.69 23.59 8.51
C LEU A 217 7.89 24.51 8.23
N ILE A 218 8.42 25.17 9.26
CA ILE A 218 9.61 26.03 9.14
C ILE A 218 10.84 25.22 8.67
N LEU A 219 11.04 24.02 9.23
CA LEU A 219 12.13 23.15 8.81
C LEU A 219 11.94 22.69 7.36
N VAL A 220 10.76 22.17 7.01
CA VAL A 220 10.45 21.68 5.66
C VAL A 220 10.67 22.77 4.61
N ASP A 221 10.24 24.01 4.89
CA ASP A 221 10.47 25.15 4.00
C ASP A 221 11.95 25.44 3.79
N ALA A 222 12.72 25.47 4.88
CA ALA A 222 14.16 25.68 4.81
C ALA A 222 14.90 24.56 4.04
N LEU A 223 14.45 23.30 4.20
CA LEU A 223 15.00 22.16 3.47
C LEU A 223 14.68 22.25 1.96
N LEU A 224 13.47 22.66 1.60
CA LEU A 224 13.06 22.84 0.20
C LEU A 224 13.81 23.98 -0.50
N GLU A 225 14.01 25.10 0.20
CA GLU A 225 14.84 26.23 -0.25
C GLU A 225 16.30 25.81 -0.46
N SER A 226 16.76 24.83 0.34
CA SER A 226 18.10 24.25 0.28
C SER A 226 18.24 23.05 -0.67
N ASN A 227 17.27 22.81 -1.55
CA ASN A 227 17.29 21.74 -2.57
C ASN A 227 17.42 20.31 -2.00
N VAL A 228 16.78 20.03 -0.85
CA VAL A 228 16.79 18.70 -0.23
C VAL A 228 16.37 17.58 -1.20
N LEU A 229 15.34 17.81 -2.03
CA LEU A 229 14.80 16.80 -2.93
C LEU A 229 15.82 16.36 -3.98
N GLU A 230 16.51 17.32 -4.59
CA GLU A 230 17.55 17.06 -5.58
C GLU A 230 18.75 16.32 -4.97
N LEU A 231 19.15 16.68 -3.74
CA LEU A 231 20.26 16.06 -3.02
C LEU A 231 19.93 14.61 -2.64
N LEU A 232 18.77 14.38 -2.03
CA LEU A 232 18.27 13.05 -1.65
C LEU A 232 18.17 12.12 -2.88
N VAL A 233 17.53 12.59 -3.95
CA VAL A 233 17.31 11.76 -5.15
C VAL A 233 18.61 11.49 -5.91
N THR A 234 19.59 12.39 -5.83
CA THR A 234 20.93 12.14 -6.39
C THR A 234 21.62 11.00 -5.64
N ASN A 235 21.48 10.93 -4.32
CA ASN A 235 22.06 9.87 -3.50
C ASN A 235 21.41 8.50 -3.71
N LEU A 236 20.10 8.43 -3.99
CA LEU A 236 19.43 7.16 -4.33
C LEU A 236 20.11 6.37 -5.45
N SER A 237 20.80 7.06 -6.37
CA SER A 237 21.51 6.41 -7.48
C SER A 237 22.96 6.04 -7.16
N ARG A 238 23.49 6.53 -6.02
CA ARG A 238 24.86 6.26 -5.55
C ARG A 238 24.93 5.06 -4.61
N PHE A 239 23.87 4.82 -3.85
CA PHE A 239 23.81 3.74 -2.87
C PHE A 239 23.77 2.35 -3.53
N ASP A 240 24.56 1.41 -3.00
CA ASP A 240 24.51 -0.02 -3.33
C ASP A 240 23.61 -0.75 -2.33
N GLU A 241 22.39 -1.08 -2.74
CA GLU A 241 21.41 -1.79 -1.90
C GLU A 241 21.82 -3.23 -1.52
N LYS A 242 22.98 -3.73 -1.98
CA LYS A 242 23.59 -4.95 -1.44
C LYS A 242 24.25 -4.72 -0.07
N ASN A 243 24.64 -3.48 0.22
CA ASN A 243 25.07 -3.05 1.54
C ASN A 243 23.80 -2.76 2.38
N PRO A 244 23.61 -3.43 3.53
CA PRO A 244 22.44 -3.22 4.38
C PRO A 244 22.26 -1.78 4.87
N GLU A 245 23.36 -1.07 5.16
CA GLU A 245 23.31 0.32 5.67
C GLU A 245 22.85 1.28 4.56
N GLU A 246 23.40 1.12 3.35
CA GLU A 246 22.98 1.90 2.19
C GLU A 246 21.56 1.53 1.72
N ALA A 247 21.15 0.27 1.85
CA ALA A 247 19.76 -0.14 1.61
C ALA A 247 18.79 0.52 2.60
N SER A 248 19.18 0.64 3.88
CA SER A 248 18.45 1.39 4.90
C SER A 248 18.38 2.88 4.56
N ALA A 249 19.47 3.48 4.08
CA ALA A 249 19.46 4.87 3.62
C ALA A 249 18.52 5.11 2.43
N VAL A 250 18.41 4.16 1.49
CA VAL A 250 17.40 4.24 0.41
C VAL A 250 15.99 4.23 0.98
N PHE A 251 15.71 3.35 1.94
CA PHE A 251 14.41 3.29 2.63
C PHE A 251 14.10 4.64 3.31
N ASN A 252 15.01 5.12 4.15
CA ASN A 252 14.87 6.38 4.88
C ASN A 252 14.76 7.59 3.96
N THR A 253 15.40 7.57 2.78
CA THR A 253 15.25 8.63 1.78
C THR A 253 13.82 8.73 1.26
N LEU A 254 13.14 7.61 1.04
CA LEU A 254 11.72 7.61 0.68
C LEU A 254 10.85 8.10 1.84
N GLY A 255 11.17 7.69 3.07
CA GLY A 255 10.50 8.16 4.29
C GLY A 255 10.59 9.66 4.51
N ILE A 256 11.77 10.27 4.30
CA ILE A 256 11.92 11.74 4.39
C ILE A 256 10.97 12.43 3.40
N ILE A 257 10.88 11.93 2.17
CA ILE A 257 10.00 12.53 1.15
C ILE A 257 8.53 12.38 1.53
N GLU A 258 8.14 11.20 2.03
CA GLU A 258 6.78 10.95 2.51
C GLU A 258 6.41 11.86 3.68
N ASN A 259 7.22 11.91 4.73
CA ASN A 259 6.93 12.73 5.90
C ASN A 259 6.86 14.23 5.53
N MET A 260 7.71 14.68 4.60
CA MET A 260 7.61 16.06 4.08
C MET A 260 6.30 16.31 3.30
N MET A 261 5.75 15.31 2.62
CA MET A 261 4.46 15.41 1.93
C MET A 261 3.27 15.52 2.88
N GLU A 262 3.37 14.94 4.08
CA GLU A 262 2.36 15.09 5.14
C GLU A 262 2.28 16.54 5.62
N VAL A 263 3.42 17.21 5.76
CA VAL A 263 3.50 18.64 6.13
C VAL A 263 3.10 19.55 4.95
N LYS A 264 3.62 19.30 3.75
CA LYS A 264 3.34 20.08 2.53
C LYS A 264 3.06 19.19 1.33
N LYS A 265 1.79 19.15 0.91
CA LYS A 265 1.35 18.34 -0.24
C LYS A 265 2.07 18.68 -1.55
N GLU A 266 2.53 19.93 -1.72
CA GLU A 266 3.28 20.38 -2.91
C GLU A 266 4.62 19.67 -3.07
N VAL A 267 5.17 19.07 -1.99
CA VAL A 267 6.41 18.29 -2.02
C VAL A 267 6.30 17.13 -3.02
N GLY A 268 5.15 16.47 -3.11
CA GLY A 268 4.96 15.33 -4.01
C GLY A 268 5.11 15.73 -5.49
N GLU A 269 4.48 16.84 -5.89
CA GLU A 269 4.64 17.37 -7.25
C GLU A 269 6.05 17.92 -7.47
N ALA A 270 6.63 18.62 -6.49
CA ALA A 270 8.00 19.12 -6.53
C ALA A 270 9.02 17.99 -6.73
N ALA A 271 8.85 16.86 -6.04
CA ALA A 271 9.72 15.71 -6.13
C ALA A 271 9.75 15.13 -7.54
N LEU A 272 8.61 15.05 -8.25
CA LEU A 272 8.58 14.56 -9.64
C LEU A 272 8.97 15.61 -10.67
N THR A 273 8.78 16.90 -10.39
CA THR A 273 9.11 18.02 -11.29
C THR A 273 10.57 18.40 -11.28
N ARG A 274 11.18 18.49 -10.10
CA ARG A 274 12.55 18.97 -9.92
C ARG A 274 13.59 17.85 -10.05
N THR A 275 13.20 16.60 -9.82
CA THR A 275 14.16 15.49 -9.66
C THR A 275 13.94 14.36 -10.66
N LYS A 276 14.76 13.29 -10.54
CA LYS A 276 14.63 12.04 -11.29
C LYS A 276 13.92 10.93 -10.51
N LEU A 277 13.24 11.25 -9.40
CA LEU A 277 12.61 10.28 -8.50
C LEU A 277 11.66 9.34 -9.25
N LEU A 278 10.77 9.89 -10.08
CA LEU A 278 9.83 9.08 -10.87
C LEU A 278 10.55 8.02 -11.72
N ARG A 279 11.65 8.40 -12.39
CA ARG A 279 12.43 7.46 -13.19
C ARG A 279 13.05 6.37 -12.32
N TRP A 280 13.56 6.75 -11.14
CA TRP A 280 14.14 5.81 -10.19
C TRP A 280 13.09 4.82 -9.67
N LEU A 281 11.94 5.30 -9.19
CA LEU A 281 10.83 4.47 -8.71
C LEU A 281 10.35 3.47 -9.77
N LEU A 282 10.09 3.95 -11.00
CA LEU A 282 9.66 3.09 -12.12
C LEU A 282 10.72 2.06 -12.50
N SER A 283 12.01 2.32 -12.26
CA SER A 283 13.07 1.34 -12.47
C SER A 283 13.12 0.32 -11.33
N ARG A 284 12.87 0.76 -10.08
CA ARG A 284 13.01 -0.04 -8.86
C ARG A 284 11.93 -1.09 -8.67
N ILE A 285 10.74 -0.89 -9.25
CA ILE A 285 9.63 -1.86 -9.19
C ILE A 285 9.75 -3.03 -10.19
N LYS A 286 10.65 -2.94 -11.19
CA LYS A 286 10.78 -3.92 -12.28
C LYS A 286 11.51 -5.23 -11.93
N PRO A 287 12.56 -5.25 -11.07
CA PRO A 287 13.24 -6.47 -10.67
C PRO A 287 12.28 -7.55 -10.19
N ARG A 288 12.66 -8.82 -10.30
CA ARG A 288 11.76 -9.95 -9.98
C ARG A 288 11.72 -10.25 -8.50
N GLU A 289 12.85 -10.06 -7.85
CA GLU A 289 13.09 -10.21 -6.44
C GLU A 289 12.22 -9.23 -5.65
N PHE A 290 11.86 -9.64 -4.45
CA PHE A 290 11.12 -8.83 -3.49
C PHE A 290 12.06 -8.42 -2.37
N ASP A 291 11.95 -7.17 -1.93
CA ASP A 291 12.67 -6.56 -0.82
C ASP A 291 11.89 -5.33 -0.33
N SER A 292 12.26 -4.79 0.84
CA SER A 292 11.55 -3.67 1.48
C SER A 292 11.59 -2.37 0.67
N ASN A 293 12.68 -2.09 -0.04
CA ASN A 293 12.79 -0.87 -0.85
C ASN A 293 11.92 -0.94 -2.11
N LYS A 294 11.73 -2.14 -2.68
CA LYS A 294 10.77 -2.37 -3.76
C LYS A 294 9.34 -2.18 -3.28
N PHE A 295 9.03 -2.71 -2.10
CA PHE A 295 7.74 -2.51 -1.46
C PHE A 295 7.44 -1.02 -1.31
N TYR A 296 8.36 -0.30 -0.69
CA TYR A 296 8.22 1.13 -0.45
C TYR A 296 8.18 1.94 -1.75
N ALA A 297 8.95 1.56 -2.78
CA ALA A 297 8.87 2.21 -4.08
C ALA A 297 7.50 2.04 -4.77
N ALA A 298 6.83 0.90 -4.58
CA ALA A 298 5.48 0.68 -5.10
C ALA A 298 4.44 1.50 -4.33
N GLU A 299 4.58 1.60 -3.01
CA GLU A 299 3.76 2.41 -2.13
C GLU A 299 3.90 3.91 -2.44
N MET A 300 5.13 4.42 -2.49
CA MET A 300 5.45 5.79 -2.87
C MET A 300 4.85 6.16 -4.23
N LEU A 301 4.88 5.26 -5.22
CA LEU A 301 4.19 5.48 -6.50
C LEU A 301 2.67 5.58 -6.33
N SER A 302 2.06 4.81 -5.44
CA SER A 302 0.61 4.90 -5.17
C SER A 302 0.27 6.26 -4.54
N ILE A 303 1.00 6.65 -3.48
CA ILE A 303 0.82 7.90 -2.73
C ILE A 303 0.97 9.11 -3.66
N LEU A 304 2.05 9.16 -4.45
CA LEU A 304 2.32 10.27 -5.36
C LEU A 304 1.23 10.46 -6.44
N MET A 305 0.51 9.41 -6.81
CA MET A 305 -0.55 9.47 -7.83
C MET A 305 -1.93 9.77 -7.23
N GLN A 306 -2.14 9.49 -5.94
CA GLN A 306 -3.42 9.63 -5.27
C GLN A 306 -3.87 11.09 -5.28
N GLY A 307 -5.03 11.36 -5.91
CA GLY A 307 -5.61 12.70 -5.97
C GLY A 307 -4.78 13.75 -6.72
N ASN A 308 -3.72 13.37 -7.45
CA ASN A 308 -2.82 14.31 -8.12
C ASN A 308 -2.76 14.05 -9.64
N GLU A 309 -3.64 14.72 -10.40
CA GLU A 309 -3.71 14.59 -11.86
C GLU A 309 -2.41 15.01 -12.58
N PRO A 310 -1.70 16.10 -12.20
CA PRO A 310 -0.40 16.43 -12.78
C PRO A 310 0.61 15.28 -12.69
N ASN A 311 0.69 14.62 -11.54
CA ASN A 311 1.57 13.48 -11.32
C ASN A 311 1.14 12.27 -12.16
N GLN A 312 -0.16 11.97 -12.24
CA GLN A 312 -0.70 10.90 -13.09
C GLN A 312 -0.34 11.12 -14.56
N LYS A 313 -0.53 12.34 -15.08
CA LYS A 313 -0.15 12.70 -16.45
C LYS A 313 1.34 12.49 -16.67
N LYS A 314 2.16 12.99 -15.75
CA LYS A 314 3.63 12.90 -15.83
C LYS A 314 4.14 11.46 -15.81
N LEU A 315 3.56 10.58 -14.99
CA LEU A 315 3.87 9.15 -15.02
C LEU A 315 3.57 8.55 -16.39
N GLY A 316 2.43 8.93 -16.97
CA GLY A 316 2.07 8.56 -18.33
C GLY A 316 3.09 9.00 -19.39
N GLU A 317 3.60 10.22 -19.31
CA GLU A 317 4.64 10.76 -20.21
C GLU A 317 5.99 10.05 -20.04
N ALA A 318 6.29 9.59 -18.83
CA ALA A 318 7.53 8.89 -18.48
C ALA A 318 7.52 7.37 -18.82
N ASN A 319 6.58 6.91 -19.67
CA ASN A 319 6.36 5.49 -19.96
C ASN A 319 6.08 4.64 -18.70
N GLY A 320 5.49 5.24 -17.67
CA GLY A 320 5.22 4.57 -16.40
C GLY A 320 4.08 3.55 -16.49
N VAL A 321 3.12 3.73 -17.41
CA VAL A 321 2.04 2.74 -17.64
C VAL A 321 2.63 1.37 -18.02
N ASP A 322 3.56 1.35 -18.98
CA ASP A 322 4.26 0.12 -19.41
C ASP A 322 5.11 -0.47 -18.27
N ALA A 323 5.80 0.37 -17.48
CA ALA A 323 6.56 -0.09 -16.32
C ALA A 323 5.69 -0.76 -15.25
N LEU A 324 4.52 -0.17 -14.91
CA LEU A 324 3.56 -0.75 -13.98
C LEU A 324 2.97 -2.06 -14.52
N LEU A 325 2.65 -2.12 -15.82
CA LEU A 325 2.17 -3.34 -16.48
C LEU A 325 3.22 -4.45 -16.43
N GLN A 326 4.50 -4.14 -16.69
CA GLN A 326 5.60 -5.11 -16.59
C GLN A 326 5.75 -5.64 -15.17
N ALA A 327 5.65 -4.77 -14.15
CA ALA A 327 5.70 -5.17 -12.75
C ALA A 327 4.51 -6.08 -12.38
N ALA A 328 3.29 -5.69 -12.73
CA ALA A 328 2.09 -6.49 -12.51
C ALA A 328 2.09 -7.82 -13.27
N ALA A 329 2.71 -7.87 -14.46
CA ALA A 329 2.79 -9.08 -15.28
C ALA A 329 3.54 -10.23 -14.60
N MET A 330 4.38 -9.94 -13.60
CA MET A 330 5.03 -10.97 -12.77
C MET A 330 4.01 -11.80 -11.98
N TYR A 331 2.90 -11.18 -11.57
CA TYR A 331 1.85 -11.77 -10.76
C TYR A 331 0.69 -12.35 -11.59
N LYS A 332 0.86 -12.46 -12.92
CA LYS A 332 -0.16 -13.08 -13.78
C LYS A 332 -0.45 -14.52 -13.42
N GLY A 333 0.52 -15.26 -12.88
CA GLY A 333 0.35 -16.64 -12.42
C GLY A 333 1.14 -17.00 -11.16
N ARG A 334 1.81 -16.03 -10.55
CA ARG A 334 2.59 -16.16 -9.31
C ARG A 334 1.73 -15.66 -8.14
N GLU A 335 1.71 -16.40 -7.05
CA GLU A 335 1.19 -15.89 -5.78
C GLU A 335 2.32 -15.12 -5.07
N PRO A 336 2.01 -14.00 -4.40
CA PRO A 336 2.92 -13.42 -3.41
C PRO A 336 3.24 -14.43 -2.30
N GLN A 337 4.41 -14.30 -1.69
CA GLN A 337 4.94 -15.25 -0.71
C GLN A 337 4.82 -14.76 0.74
N THR A 338 4.75 -13.45 0.94
CA THR A 338 4.66 -12.78 2.24
C THR A 338 3.52 -11.77 2.22
N THR A 339 3.06 -11.36 3.41
CA THR A 339 2.07 -10.28 3.55
C THR A 339 2.57 -8.98 2.93
N ASP A 340 3.83 -8.63 3.14
CA ASP A 340 4.43 -7.43 2.55
C ASP A 340 4.45 -7.49 1.02
N GLU A 341 4.66 -8.68 0.42
CA GLU A 341 4.57 -8.85 -1.03
C GLU A 341 3.11 -8.78 -1.51
N GLU A 342 2.14 -9.24 -0.72
CA GLU A 342 0.70 -9.05 -1.00
C GLU A 342 0.35 -7.57 -1.07
N GLU A 343 0.82 -6.79 -0.09
CA GLU A 343 0.59 -5.36 0.01
C GLU A 343 1.30 -4.58 -1.10
N MET A 344 2.57 -4.92 -1.42
CA MET A 344 3.27 -4.38 -2.58
C MET A 344 2.46 -4.54 -3.87
N VAL A 345 1.91 -5.74 -4.07
CA VAL A 345 1.12 -6.02 -5.27
C VAL A 345 -0.14 -5.16 -5.28
N ALA A 346 -0.82 -5.00 -4.14
CA ALA A 346 -1.96 -4.09 -4.02
C ALA A 346 -1.55 -2.65 -4.41
N ASN A 347 -0.46 -2.13 -3.86
CA ASN A 347 0.08 -0.79 -4.17
C ASN A 347 0.40 -0.61 -5.66
N LEU A 348 0.95 -1.63 -6.33
CA LEU A 348 1.17 -1.58 -7.79
C LEU A 348 -0.14 -1.44 -8.57
N PHE A 349 -1.19 -2.15 -8.16
CA PHE A 349 -2.49 -2.07 -8.82
C PHE A 349 -3.22 -0.77 -8.48
N ASP A 350 -3.10 -0.24 -7.27
CA ASP A 350 -3.68 1.05 -6.90
C ASP A 350 -2.99 2.20 -7.64
N ALA A 351 -1.66 2.22 -7.72
CA ALA A 351 -0.92 3.13 -8.59
C ALA A 351 -1.41 3.03 -10.05
N MET A 352 -1.63 1.81 -10.55
CA MET A 352 -2.17 1.61 -11.91
C MET A 352 -3.60 2.16 -12.05
N CYS A 353 -4.46 1.98 -11.04
CA CYS A 353 -5.82 2.53 -11.02
C CYS A 353 -5.79 4.06 -11.07
N TRP A 354 -4.97 4.71 -10.23
CA TRP A 354 -4.81 6.17 -10.24
C TRP A 354 -4.36 6.67 -11.62
N VAL A 355 -3.35 6.02 -12.20
CA VAL A 355 -2.80 6.42 -13.49
C VAL A 355 -3.81 6.28 -14.61
N VAL A 356 -4.61 5.20 -14.64
CA VAL A 356 -5.63 4.99 -15.68
C VAL A 356 -6.92 5.77 -15.42
N MET A 357 -7.04 6.57 -14.36
CA MET A 357 -8.15 7.52 -14.24
C MET A 357 -7.98 8.68 -15.22
N HIS A 358 -6.74 9.12 -15.47
CA HIS A 358 -6.43 10.18 -16.42
C HIS A 358 -6.63 9.73 -17.87
N GLY A 359 -7.35 10.54 -18.66
CA GLY A 359 -7.81 10.18 -20.02
C GLY A 359 -6.68 9.77 -20.97
N GLU A 360 -5.60 10.56 -21.05
CA GLU A 360 -4.44 10.27 -21.94
C GLU A 360 -3.77 8.94 -21.59
N ASN A 361 -3.78 8.55 -20.32
CA ASN A 361 -3.16 7.32 -19.85
C ASN A 361 -3.99 6.08 -20.17
N LYS A 362 -5.31 6.19 -20.28
CA LYS A 362 -6.17 5.09 -20.73
C LYS A 362 -5.79 4.65 -22.14
N GLU A 363 -5.50 5.59 -23.03
CA GLU A 363 -5.04 5.26 -24.38
C GLU A 363 -3.70 4.54 -24.38
N LYS A 364 -2.74 5.03 -23.58
CA LYS A 364 -1.44 4.38 -23.40
C LYS A 364 -1.58 2.97 -22.81
N PHE A 365 -2.49 2.78 -21.86
CA PHE A 365 -2.79 1.47 -21.27
C PHE A 365 -3.34 0.49 -22.32
N VAL A 366 -4.24 0.94 -23.20
CA VAL A 366 -4.76 0.13 -24.31
C VAL A 366 -3.65 -0.22 -25.30
N GLN A 367 -2.80 0.75 -25.66
CA GLN A 367 -1.66 0.55 -26.57
C GLN A 367 -0.61 -0.41 -26.01
N ALA A 368 -0.40 -0.41 -24.69
CA ALA A 368 0.54 -1.28 -23.99
C ALA A 368 -0.03 -2.69 -23.67
N GLU A 369 -1.11 -3.11 -24.33
CA GLU A 369 -1.78 -4.40 -24.10
C GLU A 369 -2.24 -4.62 -22.64
N GLY A 370 -2.56 -3.53 -21.93
CA GLY A 370 -2.99 -3.60 -20.53
C GLY A 370 -4.28 -4.37 -20.35
N ILE A 371 -5.23 -4.25 -21.29
CA ILE A 371 -6.51 -4.99 -21.25
C ILE A 371 -6.27 -6.50 -21.32
N GLU A 372 -5.38 -6.93 -22.20
CA GLU A 372 -5.01 -8.32 -22.43
C GLU A 372 -4.35 -8.90 -21.19
N LEU A 373 -3.42 -8.15 -20.59
CA LEU A 373 -2.79 -8.55 -19.34
C LEU A 373 -3.83 -8.71 -18.23
N MET A 374 -4.66 -7.70 -17.97
CA MET A 374 -5.67 -7.78 -16.91
C MET A 374 -6.64 -8.95 -17.11
N LEU A 375 -7.06 -9.20 -18.36
CA LEU A 375 -7.90 -10.36 -18.69
C LEU A 375 -7.19 -11.69 -18.43
N LEU A 376 -5.88 -11.77 -18.67
CA LEU A 376 -5.07 -12.93 -18.36
C LEU A 376 -4.99 -13.16 -16.84
N ILE A 377 -4.70 -12.10 -16.06
CA ILE A 377 -4.66 -12.17 -14.59
C ILE A 377 -6.02 -12.61 -14.03
N MET A 378 -7.11 -11.98 -14.50
CA MET A 378 -8.47 -12.28 -14.07
C MET A 378 -8.87 -13.73 -14.37
N LYS A 379 -8.40 -14.31 -15.50
CA LYS A 379 -8.64 -15.71 -15.87
C LYS A 379 -7.86 -16.71 -15.02
N ASN A 380 -6.71 -16.34 -14.49
CA ASN A 380 -5.84 -17.24 -13.72
C ASN A 380 -6.32 -17.46 -12.27
N LYS A 381 -7.26 -16.62 -11.78
CA LYS A 381 -7.98 -16.80 -10.49
C LYS A 381 -7.03 -16.91 -9.28
N ARG A 382 -6.08 -15.99 -9.22
CA ARG A 382 -5.06 -15.87 -8.16
C ARG A 382 -5.31 -14.61 -7.31
N PHE A 383 -4.41 -14.31 -6.36
CA PHE A 383 -4.41 -13.10 -5.54
C PHE A 383 -4.82 -11.84 -6.32
N ALA A 384 -4.15 -11.55 -7.44
CA ALA A 384 -4.33 -10.34 -8.23
C ALA A 384 -5.64 -10.26 -9.05
N ARG A 385 -6.58 -11.21 -8.90
CA ARG A 385 -7.82 -11.25 -9.71
C ARG A 385 -8.70 -10.02 -9.48
N LEU A 386 -8.97 -9.68 -8.21
CA LEU A 386 -9.87 -8.58 -7.88
C LEU A 386 -9.25 -7.24 -8.32
N SER A 387 -7.96 -7.05 -8.06
CA SER A 387 -7.20 -5.88 -8.51
C SER A 387 -7.23 -5.74 -10.04
N ALA A 388 -7.07 -6.83 -10.80
CA ALA A 388 -7.18 -6.79 -12.25
C ALA A 388 -8.59 -6.41 -12.75
N LEU A 389 -9.65 -6.86 -12.05
CA LEU A 389 -11.02 -6.44 -12.36
C LEU A 389 -11.22 -4.94 -12.06
N LYS A 390 -10.74 -4.47 -10.91
CA LYS A 390 -10.76 -3.05 -10.50
C LYS A 390 -10.01 -2.17 -11.52
N THR A 391 -8.82 -2.56 -11.96
CA THR A 391 -8.09 -1.82 -13.00
C THR A 391 -8.84 -1.77 -14.33
N LEU A 392 -9.47 -2.88 -14.75
CA LEU A 392 -10.30 -2.88 -15.97
C LEU A 392 -11.50 -1.96 -15.84
N ASP A 393 -12.17 -1.94 -14.69
CA ASP A 393 -13.29 -1.04 -14.41
C ASP A 393 -12.90 0.43 -14.63
N PHE A 394 -11.80 0.88 -13.99
CA PHE A 394 -11.29 2.24 -14.18
C PHE A 394 -10.81 2.52 -15.62
N ALA A 395 -10.08 1.59 -16.23
CA ALA A 395 -9.53 1.77 -17.57
C ALA A 395 -10.62 1.86 -18.66
N LEU A 396 -11.75 1.18 -18.48
CA LEU A 396 -12.86 1.15 -19.45
C LEU A 396 -13.86 2.29 -19.23
N THR A 397 -13.94 2.83 -18.02
CA THR A 397 -14.80 3.96 -17.69
C THR A 397 -14.48 5.12 -18.63
N ARG A 398 -15.47 5.58 -19.40
CA ARG A 398 -15.33 6.68 -20.37
C ARG A 398 -14.22 6.48 -21.41
N CYS A 399 -13.88 5.23 -21.74
CA CYS A 399 -12.90 4.91 -22.78
C CYS A 399 -13.52 4.04 -23.89
N PRO A 400 -14.11 4.63 -24.95
CA PRO A 400 -14.68 3.88 -26.06
C PRO A 400 -13.68 2.92 -26.72
N ALA A 401 -12.45 3.38 -26.98
CA ALA A 401 -11.40 2.55 -27.57
C ALA A 401 -11.05 1.33 -26.70
N GLY A 402 -10.96 1.52 -25.38
CA GLY A 402 -10.77 0.43 -24.42
C GLY A 402 -11.94 -0.55 -24.43
N CYS A 403 -13.18 -0.06 -24.42
CA CYS A 403 -14.38 -0.90 -24.48
C CYS A 403 -14.43 -1.74 -25.75
N GLU A 404 -14.09 -1.15 -26.90
CA GLU A 404 -14.02 -1.87 -28.17
C GLU A 404 -12.93 -2.94 -28.14
N ARG A 405 -11.72 -2.59 -27.68
CA ARG A 405 -10.61 -3.54 -27.54
C ARG A 405 -10.97 -4.70 -26.62
N PHE A 406 -11.60 -4.42 -25.49
CA PHE A 406 -12.06 -5.43 -24.53
C PHE A 406 -12.96 -6.49 -25.17
N VAL A 407 -13.89 -6.08 -26.02
CA VAL A 407 -14.78 -7.00 -26.75
C VAL A 407 -14.01 -7.79 -27.82
N ASP A 408 -13.06 -7.16 -28.50
CA ASP A 408 -12.23 -7.78 -29.54
C ASP A 408 -11.32 -8.87 -28.98
N VAL A 409 -10.76 -8.68 -27.77
CA VAL A 409 -9.92 -9.68 -27.09
C VAL A 409 -10.71 -10.67 -26.22
N LEU A 410 -12.01 -10.84 -26.53
CA LEU A 410 -12.92 -11.82 -25.90
C LEU A 410 -13.15 -11.61 -24.39
N GLY A 411 -13.09 -10.35 -23.92
CA GLY A 411 -13.27 -9.99 -22.51
C GLY A 411 -14.67 -10.29 -21.95
N LEU A 412 -15.71 -10.28 -22.80
CA LEU A 412 -17.11 -10.51 -22.37
C LEU A 412 -17.30 -11.82 -21.59
N LYS A 413 -16.60 -12.90 -21.96
CA LYS A 413 -16.73 -14.17 -21.24
C LYS A 413 -16.25 -14.04 -19.78
N SER A 414 -15.17 -13.30 -19.56
CA SER A 414 -14.61 -13.11 -18.23
C SER A 414 -15.43 -12.11 -17.41
N ALA A 415 -15.87 -10.99 -18.02
CA ALA A 415 -16.75 -10.02 -17.37
C ALA A 415 -18.05 -10.66 -16.87
N PHE A 416 -18.74 -11.42 -17.73
CA PHE A 416 -19.98 -12.09 -17.33
C PHE A 416 -19.79 -13.27 -16.37
N ALA A 417 -18.58 -13.83 -16.28
CA ALA A 417 -18.29 -14.80 -15.22
C ALA A 417 -18.20 -14.13 -13.84
N ALA A 418 -17.61 -12.92 -13.77
CA ALA A 418 -17.60 -12.10 -12.55
C ALA A 418 -19.01 -11.58 -12.21
N PHE A 419 -19.74 -11.03 -13.18
CA PHE A 419 -21.11 -10.53 -13.03
C PHE A 419 -22.09 -11.58 -12.46
N MET A 420 -21.95 -12.84 -12.90
CA MET A 420 -22.79 -13.93 -12.41
C MET A 420 -22.32 -14.50 -11.05
N GLY A 421 -21.31 -13.92 -10.40
CA GLY A 421 -20.77 -14.41 -9.13
C GLY A 421 -20.16 -15.81 -9.23
N ARG A 422 -19.76 -16.26 -10.43
CA ARG A 422 -19.21 -17.62 -10.65
C ARG A 422 -17.77 -17.68 -10.14
N VAL A 423 -17.60 -17.72 -8.82
CA VAL A 423 -16.32 -17.99 -8.17
C VAL A 423 -16.15 -19.51 -8.08
N ASN A 424 -15.26 -20.06 -8.92
CA ASN A 424 -15.01 -21.49 -8.91
C ASN A 424 -14.37 -21.91 -7.57
N LYS A 425 -14.85 -23.00 -6.99
CA LYS A 425 -14.40 -23.64 -5.74
C LYS A 425 -12.90 -24.04 -5.69
N THR A 426 -12.13 -23.71 -6.72
CA THR A 426 -10.73 -24.10 -6.92
C THR A 426 -9.73 -23.02 -6.48
N THR A 427 -10.16 -21.79 -6.20
CA THR A 427 -9.26 -20.76 -5.66
C THR A 427 -8.91 -21.12 -4.21
N LYS A 428 -7.62 -21.21 -3.88
CA LYS A 428 -7.16 -21.58 -2.53
C LYS A 428 -7.55 -20.54 -1.47
N ARG A 429 -7.61 -19.26 -1.85
CA ARG A 429 -8.11 -18.15 -1.04
C ARG A 429 -9.61 -18.00 -1.21
N LYS A 430 -10.34 -18.04 -0.08
CA LYS A 430 -11.75 -17.64 -0.05
C LYS A 430 -11.79 -16.12 0.06
N LEU A 431 -12.57 -15.48 -0.80
CA LEU A 431 -12.84 -14.05 -0.70
C LEU A 431 -13.63 -13.77 0.59
N THR A 432 -13.29 -12.68 1.28
CA THR A 432 -14.09 -12.12 2.38
C THR A 432 -15.46 -11.68 1.85
N PRO A 433 -16.46 -11.42 2.72
CA PRO A 433 -17.72 -10.82 2.31
C PRO A 433 -17.51 -9.52 1.53
N ASP A 434 -16.67 -8.64 2.04
CA ASP A 434 -16.40 -7.31 1.46
C ASP A 434 -15.74 -7.43 0.08
N GLU A 435 -14.79 -8.33 -0.09
CA GLU A 435 -14.16 -8.57 -1.39
C GLU A 435 -15.14 -9.13 -2.44
N LYS A 436 -16.15 -9.89 -2.02
CA LYS A 436 -17.19 -10.38 -2.94
C LYS A 436 -18.14 -9.27 -3.34
N GLU A 437 -18.50 -8.43 -2.39
CA GLU A 437 -19.30 -7.24 -2.66
C GLU A 437 -18.55 -6.29 -3.60
N GLU A 438 -17.25 -6.06 -3.36
CA GLU A 438 -16.42 -5.29 -4.28
C GLU A 438 -16.36 -5.95 -5.67
N GLU A 439 -16.12 -7.27 -5.77
CA GLU A 439 -16.11 -7.96 -7.07
C GLU A 439 -17.45 -7.78 -7.82
N GLU A 440 -18.57 -7.84 -7.10
CA GLU A 440 -19.91 -7.58 -7.63
C GLU A 440 -20.04 -6.14 -8.16
N GLN A 441 -19.75 -5.14 -7.33
CA GLN A 441 -19.81 -3.72 -7.69
C GLN A 441 -18.93 -3.38 -8.89
N ARG A 442 -17.66 -3.84 -8.89
CA ARG A 442 -16.72 -3.63 -10.01
C ARG A 442 -17.20 -4.30 -11.28
N SER A 443 -17.81 -5.49 -11.18
CA SER A 443 -18.36 -6.18 -12.36
C SER A 443 -19.57 -5.45 -12.96
N ILE A 444 -20.43 -4.86 -12.13
CA ILE A 444 -21.58 -4.05 -12.55
C ILE A 444 -21.08 -2.80 -13.27
N SER A 445 -20.17 -2.05 -12.63
CA SER A 445 -19.57 -0.83 -13.18
C SER A 445 -18.87 -1.10 -14.52
N LEU A 446 -18.11 -2.19 -14.63
CA LEU A 446 -17.45 -2.59 -15.86
C LEU A 446 -18.46 -2.86 -17.00
N VAL A 447 -19.54 -3.62 -16.73
CA VAL A 447 -20.55 -3.91 -17.77
C VAL A 447 -21.35 -2.67 -18.15
N ALA A 448 -21.67 -1.80 -17.19
CA ALA A 448 -22.27 -0.50 -17.46
C ALA A 448 -21.36 0.36 -18.35
N SER A 449 -20.07 0.41 -18.05
CA SER A 449 -19.05 1.06 -18.88
C SER A 449 -19.00 0.52 -20.29
N LEU A 450 -19.19 -0.79 -20.52
CA LEU A 450 -19.27 -1.34 -21.87
C LEU A 450 -20.51 -0.87 -22.63
N PHE A 451 -21.68 -0.77 -21.99
CA PHE A 451 -22.88 -0.20 -22.62
C PHE A 451 -22.71 1.28 -22.95
N LEU A 452 -21.96 2.00 -22.12
CA LEU A 452 -21.62 3.40 -22.35
C LEU A 452 -20.53 3.57 -23.43
N GLY A 453 -19.48 2.76 -23.45
CA GLY A 453 -18.37 2.93 -24.38
C GLY A 453 -18.65 2.42 -25.79
N LEU A 454 -19.52 1.42 -25.96
CA LEU A 454 -19.75 0.79 -27.26
C LEU A 454 -20.77 1.54 -28.13
N SER A 455 -20.32 1.94 -29.31
CA SER A 455 -21.15 2.47 -30.39
C SER A 455 -22.09 1.40 -30.97
N ARG A 456 -23.09 1.81 -31.76
CA ARG A 456 -23.99 0.86 -32.45
C ARG A 456 -23.18 0.03 -33.45
N GLY A 457 -23.35 -1.28 -33.41
CA GLY A 457 -22.67 -2.22 -34.31
C GLY A 457 -22.39 -3.57 -33.65
N SER A 458 -21.59 -4.39 -34.34
CA SER A 458 -21.38 -5.80 -33.98
C SER A 458 -20.86 -6.03 -32.55
N ARG A 459 -20.02 -5.15 -32.02
CA ARG A 459 -19.50 -5.25 -30.65
C ARG A 459 -20.60 -5.05 -29.60
N ARG A 460 -21.47 -4.05 -29.80
CA ARG A 460 -22.64 -3.80 -28.96
C ARG A 460 -23.66 -4.93 -29.09
N ASP A 461 -23.85 -5.48 -30.28
CA ASP A 461 -24.75 -6.62 -30.50
C ASP A 461 -24.26 -7.89 -29.78
N ARG A 462 -22.93 -8.12 -29.77
CA ARG A 462 -22.31 -9.21 -28.99
C ARG A 462 -22.53 -9.03 -27.49
N LEU A 463 -22.46 -7.80 -26.98
CA LEU A 463 -22.81 -7.49 -25.58
C LEU A 463 -24.30 -7.75 -25.31
N GLY A 464 -25.20 -7.27 -26.16
CA GLY A 464 -26.65 -7.52 -26.02
C GLY A 464 -26.99 -9.01 -26.08
N SER A 465 -26.31 -9.78 -26.94
CA SER A 465 -26.50 -11.23 -27.05
C SER A 465 -26.22 -11.97 -25.73
N LYS A 466 -25.34 -11.44 -24.87
CA LYS A 466 -25.09 -12.01 -23.53
C LYS A 466 -26.31 -12.05 -22.64
N PHE A 467 -27.23 -11.11 -22.81
CA PHE A 467 -28.47 -11.04 -22.03
C PHE A 467 -29.57 -11.96 -22.56
N VAL A 468 -29.39 -12.56 -23.74
CA VAL A 468 -30.31 -13.55 -24.32
C VAL A 468 -29.89 -15.00 -23.99
N GLU A 469 -28.60 -15.23 -23.74
CA GLU A 469 -28.05 -16.56 -23.41
C GLU A 469 -28.75 -17.21 -22.21
N ALA A 470 -28.92 -18.54 -22.28
CA ALA A 470 -29.40 -19.38 -21.18
C ALA A 470 -30.71 -18.86 -20.56
N GLU A 471 -31.75 -18.70 -21.38
CA GLU A 471 -33.08 -18.28 -20.95
C GLU A 471 -33.08 -16.95 -20.19
N PHE A 472 -32.25 -16.00 -20.63
CA PHE A 472 -32.13 -14.67 -20.02
C PHE A 472 -31.56 -14.66 -18.59
N GLU A 473 -30.74 -15.66 -18.19
CA GLU A 473 -30.19 -15.77 -16.82
C GLU A 473 -29.46 -14.47 -16.35
N LYS A 474 -28.90 -13.67 -17.28
CA LYS A 474 -28.21 -12.42 -16.95
C LYS A 474 -29.20 -11.31 -16.60
N LEU A 475 -30.42 -11.33 -17.15
CA LEU A 475 -31.49 -10.41 -16.76
C LEU A 475 -32.05 -10.78 -15.39
N ASP A 476 -32.10 -12.07 -15.06
CA ASP A 476 -32.47 -12.53 -13.72
C ASP A 476 -31.47 -12.03 -12.69
N ARG A 477 -30.16 -12.20 -12.98
CA ARG A 477 -29.09 -11.69 -12.12
C ARG A 477 -29.11 -10.15 -12.01
N LEU A 478 -29.35 -9.45 -13.11
CA LEU A 478 -29.49 -7.98 -13.11
C LEU A 478 -30.66 -7.53 -12.22
N MET A 479 -31.79 -8.24 -12.27
CA MET A 479 -32.94 -7.96 -11.41
C MET A 479 -32.63 -8.26 -9.93
N GLU A 480 -31.93 -9.35 -9.64
CA GLU A 480 -31.50 -9.68 -8.28
C GLU A 480 -30.65 -8.55 -7.69
N MET A 481 -29.68 -8.03 -8.46
CA MET A 481 -28.86 -6.89 -8.06
C MET A 481 -29.70 -5.62 -7.89
N PHE A 482 -30.65 -5.35 -8.80
CA PHE A 482 -31.56 -4.21 -8.69
C PHE A 482 -32.34 -4.24 -7.38
N LEU A 483 -32.94 -5.39 -7.04
CA LEU A 483 -33.71 -5.54 -5.82
C LEU A 483 -32.83 -5.47 -4.57
N LYS A 484 -31.64 -6.08 -4.59
CA LYS A 484 -30.67 -6.04 -3.49
C LYS A 484 -30.28 -4.59 -3.16
N TYR A 485 -29.70 -3.88 -4.13
CA TYR A 485 -29.17 -2.53 -3.88
C TYR A 485 -30.28 -1.51 -3.64
N ARG A 486 -31.45 -1.68 -4.28
CA ARG A 486 -32.62 -0.84 -3.97
C ARG A 486 -33.05 -1.00 -2.52
N ALA A 487 -33.15 -2.23 -2.03
CA ALA A 487 -33.54 -2.48 -0.64
C ALA A 487 -32.50 -1.94 0.36
N GLN A 488 -31.20 -2.02 0.05
CA GLN A 488 -30.13 -1.45 0.87
C GLN A 488 -30.23 0.07 0.96
N VAL A 489 -30.37 0.75 -0.18
CA VAL A 489 -30.49 2.22 -0.24
C VAL A 489 -31.78 2.70 0.45
N GLU A 490 -32.91 2.04 0.20
CA GLU A 490 -34.18 2.36 0.86
C GLU A 490 -34.18 2.05 2.37
N ALA A 491 -33.32 1.13 2.82
CA ALA A 491 -33.12 0.87 4.24
C ALA A 491 -32.29 1.98 4.89
N ALA A 492 -31.14 2.32 4.31
CA ALA A 492 -30.29 3.40 4.82
C ALA A 492 -31.04 4.74 4.88
N GLU A 493 -31.82 5.08 3.86
CA GLU A 493 -32.66 6.28 3.87
C GLU A 493 -33.71 6.25 5.00
N ARG A 494 -34.34 5.10 5.24
CA ARG A 494 -35.33 4.96 6.32
C ARG A 494 -34.70 5.07 7.70
N ASP A 495 -33.54 4.44 7.87
CA ASP A 495 -32.83 4.39 9.14
C ASP A 495 -32.32 5.79 9.50
N TYR A 496 -31.74 6.53 8.53
CA TYR A 496 -31.36 7.94 8.70
C TYR A 496 -32.56 8.83 9.09
N LYS A 497 -33.68 8.73 8.36
CA LYS A 497 -34.88 9.54 8.68
C LYS A 497 -35.48 9.18 10.05
N ALA A 498 -35.36 7.92 10.48
CA ALA A 498 -35.79 7.51 11.81
C ALA A 498 -34.89 8.11 12.90
N GLU A 499 -33.57 8.13 12.68
CA GLU A 499 -32.61 8.75 13.58
C GLU A 499 -32.85 10.28 13.71
N CYS A 500 -33.00 10.99 12.59
CA CYS A 500 -33.36 12.42 12.63
C CYS A 500 -34.66 12.68 13.39
N ALA A 501 -35.67 11.82 13.20
CA ALA A 501 -36.95 11.94 13.89
C ALA A 501 -36.84 11.63 15.40
N GLU A 502 -35.97 10.69 15.80
CA GLU A 502 -35.71 10.38 17.21
C GLU A 502 -34.92 11.49 17.91
N GLU A 503 -33.99 12.14 17.21
CA GLU A 503 -33.14 13.20 17.74
C GLU A 503 -33.73 14.62 17.55
N GLU A 504 -34.92 14.74 16.95
CA GLU A 504 -35.55 16.02 16.57
C GLU A 504 -34.63 16.92 15.72
N LEU A 505 -33.84 16.30 14.84
CA LEU A 505 -32.95 16.98 13.89
C LEU A 505 -33.66 17.19 12.54
N ASP A 506 -33.28 18.27 11.86
CA ASP A 506 -33.68 18.49 10.47
C ASP A 506 -32.95 17.50 9.55
N GLU A 507 -33.64 16.98 8.53
CA GLU A 507 -33.03 16.11 7.51
C GLU A 507 -32.02 16.93 6.68
N ASP A 508 -30.75 16.53 6.71
CA ASP A 508 -29.71 17.10 5.85
C ASP A 508 -29.64 16.29 4.54
N GLU A 509 -29.86 16.97 3.40
CA GLU A 509 -29.84 16.34 2.08
C GLU A 509 -28.45 15.79 1.70
N ASP A 510 -27.38 16.48 2.12
CA ASP A 510 -26.00 16.06 1.83
C ASP A 510 -25.64 14.82 2.65
N GLU A 511 -26.02 14.78 3.93
CA GLU A 511 -25.80 13.61 4.78
C GLU A 511 -26.64 12.41 4.33
N LEU A 512 -27.91 12.63 3.97
CA LEU A 512 -28.75 11.60 3.37
C LEU A 512 -28.13 11.05 2.07
N PHE A 513 -27.55 11.91 1.23
CA PHE A 513 -26.83 11.47 0.03
C PHE A 513 -25.61 10.62 0.37
N VAL A 514 -24.85 10.97 1.41
CA VAL A 514 -23.73 10.16 1.91
C VAL A 514 -24.22 8.79 2.38
N GLN A 515 -25.26 8.72 3.21
CA GLN A 515 -25.84 7.46 3.67
C GLN A 515 -26.31 6.57 2.51
N ARG A 516 -26.99 7.15 1.52
CA ARG A 516 -27.41 6.43 0.31
C ARG A 516 -26.22 5.95 -0.52
N SER A 517 -25.16 6.76 -0.61
CA SER A 517 -23.94 6.43 -1.33
C SER A 517 -23.19 5.25 -0.70
N GLU A 518 -23.05 5.26 0.63
CA GLU A 518 -22.46 4.15 1.39
C GLU A 518 -23.29 2.86 1.26
N ALA A 519 -24.62 2.99 1.19
CA ALA A 519 -25.54 1.87 0.93
C ALA A 519 -25.53 1.36 -0.53
N GLY A 520 -24.72 1.95 -1.42
CA GLY A 520 -24.52 1.47 -2.79
C GLY A 520 -25.39 2.14 -3.84
N LEU A 521 -25.82 3.40 -3.65
CA LEU A 521 -26.59 4.17 -4.64
C LEU A 521 -25.93 4.19 -6.03
N PHE A 522 -24.62 4.41 -6.11
CA PHE A 522 -23.92 4.40 -7.40
C PHE A 522 -24.05 3.06 -8.13
N THR A 523 -23.95 1.95 -7.39
CA THR A 523 -24.12 0.60 -7.94
C THR A 523 -25.55 0.39 -8.43
N LEU A 524 -26.55 0.84 -7.68
CA LEU A 524 -27.95 0.80 -8.08
C LEU A 524 -28.18 1.60 -9.38
N GLN A 525 -27.61 2.80 -9.48
CA GLN A 525 -27.69 3.65 -10.68
C GLN A 525 -27.07 2.95 -11.90
N MET A 526 -25.92 2.28 -11.73
CA MET A 526 -25.31 1.50 -12.81
C MET A 526 -26.17 0.31 -13.24
N VAL A 527 -26.81 -0.39 -12.30
CA VAL A 527 -27.76 -1.47 -12.59
C VAL A 527 -28.95 -0.97 -13.41
N VAL A 528 -29.55 0.15 -13.01
CA VAL A 528 -30.69 0.75 -13.71
C VAL A 528 -30.28 1.25 -15.10
N LEU A 529 -29.09 1.84 -15.23
CA LEU A 529 -28.52 2.23 -16.51
C LEU A 529 -28.33 1.02 -17.45
N MET A 530 -27.88 -0.12 -16.93
CA MET A 530 -27.81 -1.36 -17.68
C MET A 530 -29.20 -1.84 -18.12
N MET A 531 -30.20 -1.81 -17.23
CA MET A 531 -31.59 -2.16 -17.57
C MET A 531 -32.13 -1.30 -18.71
N ALA A 532 -31.90 0.01 -18.67
CA ALA A 532 -32.31 0.93 -19.74
C ALA A 532 -31.59 0.65 -21.06
N ASN A 533 -30.29 0.34 -21.02
CA ASN A 533 -29.54 -0.04 -22.21
C ASN A 533 -30.03 -1.38 -22.81
N VAL A 534 -30.32 -2.39 -21.98
CA VAL A 534 -30.94 -3.65 -22.44
C VAL A 534 -32.30 -3.36 -23.10
N TRP A 535 -33.13 -2.52 -22.47
CA TRP A 535 -34.43 -2.12 -23.01
C TRP A 535 -34.33 -1.45 -24.38
N SER A 536 -33.25 -0.70 -24.61
CA SER A 536 -32.96 0.01 -25.87
C SER A 536 -32.68 -0.92 -27.06
N PHE A 537 -32.35 -2.20 -26.85
CA PHE A 537 -32.19 -3.17 -27.94
C PHE A 537 -33.50 -3.53 -28.65
N ALA A 538 -34.66 -3.14 -28.08
CA ALA A 538 -35.98 -3.43 -28.62
C ALA A 538 -36.27 -4.94 -28.87
N HIS A 539 -35.53 -5.83 -28.20
CA HIS A 539 -35.73 -7.25 -28.31
C HIS A 539 -36.94 -7.69 -27.46
N ALA A 540 -37.97 -8.22 -28.11
CA ALA A 540 -39.24 -8.60 -27.47
C ALA A 540 -39.05 -9.52 -26.26
N GLY A 541 -38.17 -10.51 -26.34
CA GLY A 541 -37.88 -11.42 -25.22
C GLY A 541 -37.20 -10.74 -24.03
N MET A 542 -36.31 -9.77 -24.28
CA MET A 542 -35.62 -9.06 -23.19
C MET A 542 -36.59 -8.12 -22.47
N ARG A 543 -37.38 -7.35 -23.23
CA ARG A 543 -38.42 -6.47 -22.67
C ARG A 543 -39.47 -7.27 -21.90
N GLY A 544 -39.93 -8.38 -22.47
CA GLY A 544 -40.88 -9.28 -21.82
C GLY A 544 -40.36 -9.86 -20.50
N ARG A 545 -39.09 -10.29 -20.45
CA ARG A 545 -38.47 -10.80 -19.22
C ARG A 545 -38.31 -9.72 -18.15
N VAL A 546 -37.80 -8.54 -18.51
CA VAL A 546 -37.67 -7.41 -17.57
C VAL A 546 -39.02 -7.00 -17.00
N ALA A 547 -40.05 -6.84 -17.84
CA ALA A 547 -41.39 -6.48 -17.41
C ALA A 547 -42.02 -7.56 -16.51
N LEU A 548 -41.84 -8.84 -16.83
CA LEU A 548 -42.29 -9.96 -16.00
C LEU A 548 -41.65 -9.92 -14.61
N LEU A 549 -40.33 -9.76 -14.55
CA LEU A 549 -39.57 -9.75 -13.31
C LEU A 549 -39.96 -8.55 -12.42
N LEU A 550 -40.09 -7.35 -12.99
CA LEU A 550 -40.58 -6.18 -12.24
C LEU A 550 -41.98 -6.45 -11.65
N LYS A 551 -42.90 -6.97 -12.47
CA LYS A 551 -44.27 -7.27 -12.05
C LYS A 551 -44.33 -8.32 -10.94
N GLN A 552 -43.46 -9.34 -10.96
CA GLN A 552 -43.38 -10.36 -9.91
C GLN A 552 -43.05 -9.76 -8.53
N HIS A 553 -42.35 -8.64 -8.50
CA HIS A 553 -41.98 -7.91 -7.29
C HIS A 553 -42.87 -6.69 -7.01
N GLY A 554 -44.00 -6.55 -7.72
CA GLY A 554 -44.92 -5.42 -7.56
C GLY A 554 -44.37 -4.09 -8.06
N LEU A 555 -43.39 -4.13 -8.95
CA LEU A 555 -42.75 -2.94 -9.52
C LEU A 555 -43.12 -2.76 -10.99
N GLU A 556 -42.99 -1.52 -11.43
CA GLU A 556 -43.15 -1.15 -12.83
C GLU A 556 -41.86 -0.51 -13.37
N LEU A 557 -41.79 -0.39 -14.69
CA LEU A 557 -40.63 0.22 -15.36
C LEU A 557 -40.42 1.68 -14.92
N ALA A 558 -41.47 2.35 -14.42
CA ALA A 558 -41.41 3.67 -13.83
C ALA A 558 -40.43 3.77 -12.64
N ALA A 559 -40.30 2.74 -11.82
CA ALA A 559 -39.35 2.74 -10.70
C ALA A 559 -37.89 2.84 -11.19
N ALA A 560 -37.56 2.12 -12.26
CA ALA A 560 -36.25 2.22 -12.90
C ALA A 560 -36.07 3.59 -13.59
N ARG A 561 -37.12 4.15 -14.20
CA ARG A 561 -37.04 5.50 -14.81
C ARG A 561 -36.75 6.58 -13.78
N ALA A 562 -37.41 6.54 -12.62
CA ALA A 562 -37.22 7.53 -11.55
C ALA A 562 -35.77 7.56 -11.05
N LEU A 563 -35.20 6.38 -10.74
CA LEU A 563 -33.79 6.28 -10.31
C LEU A 563 -32.81 6.74 -11.40
N LEU A 564 -33.13 6.48 -12.68
CA LEU A 564 -32.29 6.92 -13.78
C LEU A 564 -32.39 8.44 -14.03
N GLN A 565 -33.57 9.02 -13.80
CA GLN A 565 -33.77 10.47 -13.87
C GLN A 565 -32.99 11.16 -12.76
N GLU A 566 -33.09 10.67 -11.53
CA GLU A 566 -32.28 11.17 -10.41
C GLU A 566 -30.78 11.11 -10.72
N HIS A 567 -30.29 10.00 -11.28
CA HIS A 567 -28.90 9.89 -11.73
C HIS A 567 -28.55 10.89 -12.84
N CYS A 568 -29.48 11.19 -13.75
CA CYS A 568 -29.30 12.16 -14.82
C CYS A 568 -29.20 13.60 -14.27
N ASP A 569 -30.01 13.92 -13.26
CA ASP A 569 -30.07 15.24 -12.67
C ASP A 569 -28.81 15.52 -11.81
N THR A 570 -28.28 14.47 -11.16
CA THR A 570 -27.10 14.52 -10.27
C THR A 570 -25.75 14.34 -10.97
N ILE A 571 -25.69 14.25 -12.31
CA ILE A 571 -24.39 14.16 -13.01
C ILE A 571 -23.56 15.43 -12.75
N GLY A 572 -22.44 15.28 -12.05
CA GLY A 572 -21.53 16.38 -11.70
C GLY A 572 -20.77 17.00 -12.87
N GLU A 573 -20.20 18.18 -12.61
CA GLU A 573 -19.53 19.05 -13.59
C GLU A 573 -18.00 18.88 -13.68
N ASN A 574 -17.43 17.91 -12.96
CA ASN A 574 -15.98 17.70 -12.85
C ASN A 574 -15.27 17.53 -14.21
N ASP A 575 -15.99 17.13 -15.27
CA ASP A 575 -15.45 16.90 -16.61
C ASP A 575 -15.77 18.04 -17.61
N GLY A 576 -16.31 19.15 -17.12
CA GLY A 576 -16.79 20.28 -17.90
C GLY A 576 -18.26 20.18 -18.34
N ALA A 577 -18.86 21.34 -18.60
CA ALA A 577 -20.28 21.48 -18.93
C ALA A 577 -20.69 20.68 -20.19
N ASP A 578 -19.86 20.70 -21.24
CA ASP A 578 -20.15 20.01 -22.50
C ASP A 578 -20.28 18.48 -22.32
N GLU A 579 -19.38 17.88 -21.52
CA GLU A 579 -19.40 16.44 -21.28
C GLU A 579 -20.53 16.06 -20.30
N ARG A 580 -20.86 16.92 -19.33
CA ARG A 580 -22.09 16.77 -18.52
C ARG A 580 -23.34 16.75 -19.41
N GLU A 581 -23.52 17.76 -20.26
CA GLU A 581 -24.70 17.88 -21.13
C GLU A 581 -24.78 16.70 -22.12
N ARG A 582 -23.64 16.25 -22.65
CA ARG A 582 -23.58 15.05 -23.50
C ARG A 582 -24.05 13.79 -22.77
N ARG A 583 -23.61 13.60 -21.52
CA ARG A 583 -24.01 12.46 -20.68
C ARG A 583 -25.50 12.51 -20.33
N GLN A 584 -25.98 13.67 -19.87
CA GLN A 584 -27.40 13.87 -19.58
C GLN A 584 -28.28 13.59 -20.80
N ARG A 585 -27.96 14.19 -21.96
CA ARG A 585 -28.70 13.92 -23.21
C ARG A 585 -28.72 12.44 -23.59
N ARG A 586 -27.65 11.70 -23.31
CA ARG A 586 -27.60 10.26 -23.59
C ARG A 586 -28.50 9.47 -22.64
N ILE A 587 -28.47 9.78 -21.35
CA ILE A 587 -29.30 9.11 -20.34
C ILE A 587 -30.77 9.46 -20.56
N GLN A 588 -31.09 10.73 -20.84
CA GLN A 588 -32.45 11.16 -21.18
C GLN A 588 -33.01 10.41 -22.40
N LYS A 589 -32.19 10.16 -23.43
CA LYS A 589 -32.60 9.34 -24.58
C LYS A 589 -32.95 7.90 -24.18
N LEU A 590 -32.26 7.32 -23.20
CA LEU A 590 -32.57 5.99 -22.68
C LEU A 590 -33.87 6.02 -21.87
N ILE A 591 -34.06 7.02 -21.01
CA ILE A 591 -35.29 7.23 -20.23
C ILE A 591 -36.50 7.36 -21.16
N ASN A 592 -36.40 8.22 -22.18
CA ASN A 592 -37.46 8.42 -23.17
C ASN A 592 -37.79 7.12 -23.93
N GLY A 593 -36.80 6.27 -24.18
CA GLY A 593 -36.99 4.95 -24.81
C GLY A 593 -37.64 3.88 -23.92
N MET A 594 -37.81 4.15 -22.62
CA MET A 594 -38.48 3.27 -21.66
C MET A 594 -39.98 3.58 -21.51
N TYR A 595 -40.50 4.62 -22.15
CA TYR A 595 -41.93 4.87 -22.22
C TYR A 595 -42.60 3.97 -23.28
N ALA A 596 -43.86 3.60 -23.05
CA ALA A 596 -44.64 2.91 -24.08
C ALA A 596 -44.92 3.85 -25.28
N GLU A 597 -45.18 3.30 -26.47
CA GLU A 597 -45.63 4.11 -27.61
C GLU A 597 -46.95 4.83 -27.23
N GLY A 598 -46.87 6.16 -27.05
CA GLY A 598 -48.01 7.01 -26.65
C GLY A 598 -48.04 7.46 -25.18
N GLU A 599 -47.13 6.97 -24.33
CA GLU A 599 -46.92 7.50 -22.97
C GLU A 599 -45.96 8.70 -23.08
N ALA A 600 -46.47 9.92 -22.89
CA ALA A 600 -45.63 11.12 -22.99
C ALA A 600 -44.72 11.23 -21.77
N PRO A 601 -43.43 11.59 -21.93
CA PRO A 601 -42.61 12.01 -20.80
C PRO A 601 -43.26 13.23 -20.12
N PRO A 602 -43.09 13.43 -18.81
CA PRO A 602 -43.51 14.66 -18.16
C PRO A 602 -42.84 15.85 -18.87
N PRO A 603 -43.53 17.00 -19.00
CA PRO A 603 -42.95 18.18 -19.64
C PRO A 603 -41.65 18.53 -18.92
N ALA A 604 -40.57 18.76 -19.69
CA ALA A 604 -39.33 19.26 -19.13
C ALA A 604 -39.64 20.54 -18.36
N ALA A 605 -39.16 20.65 -17.11
CA ALA A 605 -39.21 21.91 -16.41
C ALA A 605 -38.47 22.93 -17.27
N GLU A 606 -39.20 23.89 -17.84
CA GLU A 606 -38.61 25.04 -18.51
C GLU A 606 -37.77 25.76 -17.45
N GLU A 607 -36.45 25.65 -17.56
CA GLU A 607 -35.55 26.61 -16.93
C GLU A 607 -36.01 27.99 -17.41
N GLY A 608 -36.43 28.83 -16.45
CA GLY A 608 -36.86 30.19 -16.72
C GLY A 608 -35.74 30.99 -17.36
N GLY A 609 -35.71 30.98 -18.69
CA GLY A 609 -35.06 32.01 -19.47
C GLY A 609 -35.95 33.25 -19.41
N GLU A 610 -35.59 34.20 -18.57
CA GLU A 610 -36.02 35.58 -18.73
C GLU A 610 -35.55 36.03 -20.13
N GLU A 611 -36.49 36.09 -21.07
CA GLU A 611 -36.35 36.88 -22.27
C GLU A 611 -36.30 38.36 -21.85
N GLU A 612 -35.09 38.93 -21.76
CA GLU A 612 -34.93 40.39 -21.81
C GLU A 612 -35.17 40.86 -23.27
N GLU A 613 -36.40 41.31 -23.54
CA GLU A 613 -36.69 42.26 -24.61
C GLU A 613 -36.41 43.69 -24.11
N GLU A 614 -35.24 44.25 -24.47
CA GLU A 614 -34.99 45.60 -25.09
C GLU A 614 -33.52 46.04 -24.96
#